data_AF-A0A3D4CC16-F1
#
_entry.id   AF-A0A3D4CC16-F1
#
_cell.length_a   1.000
_cell.length_b   1.000
_cell.length_c   1.000
_cell.angle_alpha   90.00
_cell.angle_beta   90.00
_cell.angle_gamma   90.00
#
_symmetry.space_group_name_H-M   'P 1'
#
loop_
_entity.id
_entity.type
_entity.pdbx_description
1 polymer ?
#
loop_
_entity_poly.entity_id
_entity_poly.type
_entity_poly.pdbx_seq_one_letter_code
_entity_poly.pdbx_strand_id
1 'polypeptide(L)'
;MKRKKLFSILSVVIVMILIFCNTTTIFAGVKIRTPSTSGITRSENCIKIKWKKVNGINGYQIQYSTNKEFKKAKKITIKSKTTTSKTIKNIGNSKKYYIRIRSYKKNKGKNIYSNWSKNKVIKPIMKHCTNNNNHSIKCGNIGRWFNSRSDIETYWKNQCNALAEKWDKGEISDSEYYSKSPYGYECWSCSYCGKWTGNFMYR
;
A
#
# COMPACT_ATOMS: atom_id res chain seq x y z
N MET A 1 27.25 -10.57 -80.58
CA MET A 1 27.18 -9.53 -79.52
C MET A 1 26.10 -9.76 -78.43
N LYS A 2 25.40 -10.93 -78.37
CA LYS A 2 24.33 -11.17 -77.39
C LYS A 2 24.77 -11.94 -76.11
N ARG A 3 25.79 -12.81 -76.17
CA ARG A 3 26.24 -13.62 -75.02
C ARG A 3 27.04 -12.85 -73.95
N LYS A 4 27.79 -11.81 -74.32
CA LYS A 4 28.60 -11.00 -73.37
C LYS A 4 27.74 -10.10 -72.45
N LYS A 5 26.56 -9.65 -72.92
CA LYS A 5 25.62 -8.86 -72.10
C LYS A 5 24.92 -9.68 -71.02
N LEU A 6 24.71 -10.98 -71.24
CA LEU A 6 24.03 -11.88 -70.29
C LEU A 6 24.90 -12.17 -69.05
N PHE A 7 26.22 -12.38 -69.23
CA PHE A 7 27.15 -12.59 -68.12
C PHE A 7 27.32 -11.33 -67.25
N SER A 8 27.32 -10.15 -67.87
CA SER A 8 27.42 -8.86 -67.15
C SER A 8 26.20 -8.53 -66.30
N ILE A 9 25.00 -8.94 -66.73
CA ILE A 9 23.76 -8.74 -65.96
C ILE A 9 23.71 -9.74 -64.79
N LEU A 10 24.11 -10.99 -65.02
CA LEU A 10 24.12 -12.02 -63.98
C LEU A 10 25.09 -11.69 -62.83
N SER A 11 26.27 -11.12 -63.13
CA SER A 11 27.24 -10.71 -62.11
C SER A 11 26.74 -9.54 -61.26
N VAL A 12 25.99 -8.60 -61.83
CA VAL A 12 25.44 -7.45 -61.09
C VAL A 12 24.30 -7.89 -60.17
N VAL A 13 23.47 -8.85 -60.60
CA VAL A 13 22.39 -9.42 -59.77
C VAL A 13 22.96 -10.21 -58.60
N ILE A 14 24.02 -11.00 -58.79
CA ILE A 14 24.69 -11.76 -57.72
C ILE A 14 25.34 -10.81 -56.70
N VAL A 15 25.97 -9.73 -57.14
CA VAL A 15 26.55 -8.71 -56.24
C VAL A 15 25.46 -7.96 -55.46
N MET A 16 24.31 -7.66 -56.08
CA MET A 16 23.16 -7.03 -55.39
C MET A 16 22.51 -7.94 -54.35
N ILE A 17 22.47 -9.27 -54.58
CA ILE A 17 21.97 -10.25 -53.61
C ILE A 17 22.92 -10.36 -52.39
N LEU A 18 24.23 -10.24 -52.60
CA LEU A 18 25.22 -10.24 -51.52
C LEU A 18 25.21 -8.94 -50.68
N ILE A 19 24.84 -7.80 -51.28
CA ILE A 19 24.69 -6.51 -50.56
C ILE A 19 23.42 -6.49 -49.70
N PHE A 20 22.34 -7.18 -50.11
CA PHE A 20 21.13 -7.33 -49.31
C PHE A 20 21.24 -8.36 -48.16
N CYS A 21 22.30 -9.18 -48.15
CA CYS A 21 22.45 -10.31 -47.24
C CYS A 21 23.23 -9.99 -45.94
N ASN A 22 23.31 -8.73 -45.50
CA ASN A 22 24.02 -8.39 -44.25
C ASN A 22 23.33 -7.30 -43.43
N THR A 23 22.08 -7.51 -43.01
CA THR A 23 21.57 -6.95 -41.74
C THR A 23 20.51 -7.86 -41.11
N THR A 24 20.82 -9.15 -40.92
CA THR A 24 20.07 -9.93 -39.93
C THR A 24 20.45 -9.40 -38.55
N THR A 25 19.77 -8.35 -38.10
CA THR A 25 19.81 -7.94 -36.70
C THR A 25 19.33 -9.13 -35.87
N ILE A 26 20.27 -9.81 -35.24
CA ILE A 26 20.01 -10.85 -34.26
C ILE A 26 19.21 -10.19 -33.13
N PHE A 27 17.88 -10.28 -33.17
CA PHE A 27 17.02 -9.97 -32.03
C PHE A 27 17.13 -11.12 -31.02
N ALA A 28 18.34 -11.33 -30.49
CA ALA A 28 18.48 -12.00 -29.21
C ALA A 28 17.75 -11.11 -28.20
N GLY A 29 16.54 -11.53 -27.78
CA GLY A 29 15.73 -10.78 -26.84
C GLY A 29 16.57 -10.38 -25.63
N VAL A 30 16.72 -9.08 -25.38
CA VAL A 30 17.59 -8.55 -24.31
C VAL A 30 17.16 -9.17 -22.98
N LYS A 31 17.96 -10.13 -22.47
CA LYS A 31 17.70 -10.80 -21.19
C LYS A 31 18.07 -9.87 -20.04
N ILE A 32 17.07 -9.22 -19.47
CA ILE A 32 17.28 -8.26 -18.37
C ILE A 32 17.41 -9.01 -17.05
N ARG A 33 18.45 -8.67 -16.26
CA ARG A 33 18.68 -9.28 -14.93
C ARG A 33 17.56 -8.92 -13.96
N THR A 34 17.07 -9.93 -13.25
CA THR A 34 16.05 -9.77 -12.22
C THR A 34 16.69 -9.22 -10.93
N PRO A 35 16.16 -8.15 -10.33
CA PRO A 35 16.68 -7.62 -9.07
C PRO A 35 16.45 -8.59 -7.92
N SER A 36 17.48 -8.77 -7.07
CA SER A 36 17.37 -9.53 -5.83
C SER A 36 16.98 -8.60 -4.69
N THR A 37 15.94 -8.94 -3.93
CA THR A 37 15.63 -8.26 -2.66
C THR A 37 16.78 -8.44 -1.68
N SER A 38 17.28 -7.34 -1.12
CA SER A 38 18.36 -7.32 -0.11
C SER A 38 17.82 -7.16 1.31
N GLY A 39 16.62 -6.63 1.48
CA GLY A 39 15.99 -6.51 2.79
C GLY A 39 14.53 -6.10 2.71
N ILE A 40 13.79 -6.43 3.76
CA ILE A 40 12.42 -5.98 3.94
C ILE A 40 12.21 -5.61 5.41
N THR A 41 11.76 -4.39 5.65
CA THR A 41 11.46 -3.89 7.00
C THR A 41 10.01 -3.44 7.05
N ARG A 42 9.39 -3.63 8.22
CA ARG A 42 8.01 -3.26 8.49
C ARG A 42 8.00 -2.11 9.50
N SER A 43 7.08 -1.18 9.32
CA SER A 43 6.73 -0.14 10.29
C SER A 43 5.21 0.05 10.28
N GLU A 44 4.70 0.96 11.08
CA GLU A 44 3.26 1.21 11.17
C GLU A 44 2.63 1.48 9.79
N ASN A 45 1.70 0.61 9.39
CA ASN A 45 0.96 0.65 8.12
C ASN A 45 1.86 0.80 6.87
N CYS A 46 3.13 0.40 6.99
CA CYS A 46 4.17 0.63 6.00
C CYS A 46 5.08 -0.57 5.83
N ILE A 47 5.53 -0.78 4.60
CA ILE A 47 6.52 -1.79 4.26
C ILE A 47 7.61 -1.13 3.43
N LYS A 48 8.86 -1.23 3.89
CA LYS A 48 10.04 -0.78 3.14
C LYS A 48 10.75 -1.99 2.55
N ILE A 49 10.93 -1.98 1.24
CA ILE A 49 11.67 -3.00 0.50
C ILE A 49 12.97 -2.39 -0.01
N LYS A 50 14.06 -3.15 0.12
CA LYS A 50 15.40 -2.85 -0.39
C LYS A 50 15.83 -3.94 -1.39
N TRP A 51 16.55 -3.57 -2.44
CA TRP A 51 17.04 -4.50 -3.45
C TRP A 51 18.45 -4.17 -3.92
N LYS A 52 19.15 -5.16 -4.48
CA LYS A 52 20.45 -4.98 -5.12
C LYS A 52 20.28 -4.23 -6.45
N LYS A 53 21.19 -3.30 -6.73
CA LYS A 53 21.23 -2.53 -7.98
C LYS A 53 21.43 -3.46 -9.17
N VAL A 54 20.72 -3.20 -10.26
CA VAL A 54 20.90 -3.85 -11.56
C VAL A 54 21.46 -2.83 -12.54
N ASN A 55 22.46 -3.22 -13.33
CA ASN A 55 23.09 -2.36 -14.34
C ASN A 55 22.38 -2.49 -15.70
N GLY A 56 22.51 -1.48 -16.57
CA GLY A 56 21.98 -1.51 -17.94
C GLY A 56 20.46 -1.36 -18.07
N ILE A 57 19.79 -0.87 -17.04
CA ILE A 57 18.32 -0.70 -16.98
C ILE A 57 17.92 0.76 -16.87
N ASN A 58 16.65 1.05 -17.11
CA ASN A 58 16.07 2.38 -16.90
C ASN A 58 15.42 2.52 -15.52
N GLY A 59 14.92 1.43 -14.93
CA GLY A 59 14.29 1.49 -13.63
C GLY A 59 13.72 0.16 -13.16
N TYR A 60 12.83 0.25 -12.16
CA TYR A 60 12.23 -0.91 -11.51
C TYR A 60 10.71 -0.82 -11.46
N GLN A 61 10.06 -1.96 -11.26
CA GLN A 61 8.65 -2.03 -10.94
C GLN A 61 8.43 -2.96 -9.77
N ILE A 62 7.79 -2.45 -8.73
CA ILE A 62 7.33 -3.23 -7.57
C ILE A 62 5.87 -3.58 -7.80
N GLN A 63 5.50 -4.82 -7.50
CA GLN A 63 4.12 -5.25 -7.47
C GLN A 63 3.79 -5.83 -6.10
N TYR A 64 2.62 -5.48 -5.57
CA TYR A 64 2.18 -5.94 -4.25
C TYR A 64 0.67 -6.21 -4.21
N SER A 65 0.27 -7.22 -3.43
CA SER A 65 -1.13 -7.60 -3.23
C SER A 65 -1.32 -8.39 -1.93
N THR A 66 -2.55 -8.48 -1.43
CA THR A 66 -2.94 -9.44 -0.38
C THR A 66 -3.21 -10.83 -0.94
N ASN A 67 -3.32 -10.97 -2.27
CA ASN A 67 -3.49 -12.23 -2.97
C ASN A 67 -2.13 -12.75 -3.48
N LYS A 68 -1.80 -14.02 -3.17
CA LYS A 68 -0.53 -14.68 -3.53
C LYS A 68 -0.28 -14.74 -5.04
N GLU A 69 -1.34 -14.79 -5.83
CA GLU A 69 -1.32 -14.86 -7.29
C GLU A 69 -1.24 -13.47 -7.94
N PHE A 70 -1.22 -12.40 -7.13
CA PHE A 70 -1.20 -11.00 -7.59
C PHE A 70 -2.40 -10.61 -8.46
N LYS A 71 -3.54 -11.29 -8.29
CA LYS A 71 -4.84 -10.83 -8.82
C LYS A 71 -5.12 -9.40 -8.32
N LYS A 72 -5.46 -8.50 -9.25
CA LYS A 72 -5.72 -7.06 -8.99
C LYS A 72 -4.60 -6.35 -8.19
N ALA A 73 -3.35 -6.78 -8.36
CA ALA A 73 -2.23 -6.24 -7.62
C ALA A 73 -1.89 -4.79 -8.01
N LYS A 74 -1.51 -4.01 -7.00
CA LYS A 74 -1.00 -2.65 -7.19
C LYS A 74 0.44 -2.69 -7.70
N LYS A 75 0.81 -1.73 -8.54
CA LYS A 75 2.15 -1.61 -9.15
C LYS A 75 2.71 -0.21 -8.87
N ILE A 76 4.01 -0.14 -8.57
CA ILE A 76 4.76 1.11 -8.40
C ILE A 76 5.93 1.08 -9.37
N THR A 77 5.97 2.04 -10.28
CA THR A 77 7.08 2.22 -11.21
C THR A 77 8.09 3.20 -10.63
N ILE A 78 9.35 2.79 -10.63
CA ILE A 78 10.49 3.58 -10.16
C ILE A 78 11.33 3.92 -11.39
N LYS A 79 11.27 5.19 -11.81
CA LYS A 79 11.96 5.68 -13.02
C LYS A 79 13.47 5.84 -12.85
N SER A 80 13.97 5.78 -11.62
CA SER A 80 15.40 5.87 -11.33
C SER A 80 16.04 4.48 -11.30
N LYS A 81 17.15 4.33 -12.03
CA LYS A 81 18.01 3.14 -12.02
C LYS A 81 18.88 3.03 -10.75
N THR A 82 19.12 4.15 -10.05
CA THR A 82 19.99 4.20 -8.85
C THR A 82 19.22 3.96 -7.55
N THR A 83 17.90 4.16 -7.54
CA THR A 83 17.08 3.88 -6.37
C THR A 83 17.06 2.38 -6.08
N THR A 84 17.46 2.02 -4.86
CA THR A 84 17.55 0.64 -4.36
C THR A 84 16.62 0.36 -3.19
N SER A 85 15.73 1.30 -2.85
CA SER A 85 14.71 1.09 -1.82
C SER A 85 13.42 1.87 -2.07
N LYS A 86 12.31 1.37 -1.53
CA LYS A 86 11.01 2.05 -1.57
C LYS A 86 10.19 1.69 -0.33
N THR A 87 9.58 2.70 0.27
CA THR A 87 8.54 2.53 1.29
C THR A 87 7.17 2.58 0.63
N ILE A 88 6.37 1.54 0.87
CA ILE A 88 4.96 1.45 0.50
C ILE A 88 4.16 1.84 1.74
N LYS A 89 3.41 2.95 1.65
CA LYS A 89 2.58 3.50 2.73
C LYS A 89 1.13 3.06 2.57
N ASN A 90 0.31 3.30 3.59
CA ASN A 90 -1.13 3.03 3.60
C ASN A 90 -1.44 1.57 3.25
N ILE A 91 -0.58 0.66 3.73
CA ILE A 91 -0.81 -0.77 3.65
C ILE A 91 -1.88 -1.12 4.69
N GLY A 92 -2.95 -1.78 4.25
CA GLY A 92 -4.10 -2.11 5.09
C GLY A 92 -3.76 -3.08 6.22
N ASN A 93 -4.54 -2.98 7.30
CA ASN A 93 -4.32 -3.69 8.54
C ASN A 93 -4.60 -5.20 8.40
N SER A 94 -3.92 -5.99 9.23
CA SER A 94 -4.10 -7.44 9.50
C SER A 94 -3.83 -8.48 8.39
N LYS A 95 -3.66 -8.10 7.12
CA LYS A 95 -3.43 -9.07 6.02
C LYS A 95 -1.94 -9.28 5.70
N LYS A 96 -1.60 -10.51 5.29
CA LYS A 96 -0.29 -10.82 4.67
C LYS A 96 -0.23 -10.15 3.30
N TYR A 97 0.87 -9.48 3.01
CA TYR A 97 1.16 -8.91 1.70
C TYR A 97 2.24 -9.71 0.99
N TYR A 98 2.00 -9.96 -0.29
CA TYR A 98 2.94 -10.54 -1.23
C TYR A 98 3.54 -9.42 -2.06
N ILE A 99 4.87 -9.36 -2.12
CA ILE A 99 5.61 -8.31 -2.81
C ILE A 99 6.65 -8.96 -3.71
N ARG A 100 6.77 -8.46 -4.94
CA ARG A 100 7.81 -8.84 -5.89
C ARG A 100 8.28 -7.62 -6.67
N ILE A 101 9.50 -7.70 -7.18
CA ILE A 101 10.14 -6.62 -7.92
C ILE A 101 10.72 -7.15 -9.23
N ARG A 102 10.68 -6.33 -10.27
CA ARG A 102 11.36 -6.58 -11.55
C ARG A 102 12.06 -5.32 -12.04
N SER A 103 13.05 -5.47 -12.90
CA SER A 103 13.70 -4.37 -13.59
C SER A 103 13.06 -4.15 -14.96
N TYR A 104 13.26 -2.97 -15.54
CA TYR A 104 12.85 -2.70 -16.92
C TYR A 104 13.85 -1.82 -17.65
N LYS A 105 13.90 -2.02 -18.97
CA LYS A 105 14.66 -1.21 -19.92
C LYS A 105 13.70 -0.68 -20.98
N LYS A 106 13.87 0.57 -21.39
CA LYS A 106 13.16 1.14 -22.53
C LYS A 106 13.91 0.77 -23.80
N ASN A 107 13.19 0.22 -24.77
CA ASN A 107 13.66 0.00 -26.12
C ASN A 107 12.61 0.54 -27.09
N LYS A 108 12.97 1.50 -27.94
CA LYS A 108 12.07 2.15 -28.91
C LYS A 108 10.71 2.55 -28.29
N GLY A 109 10.75 3.22 -27.13
CA GLY A 109 9.55 3.67 -26.41
C GLY A 109 8.81 2.61 -25.59
N LYS A 110 9.09 1.31 -25.78
CA LYS A 110 8.44 0.21 -25.05
C LYS A 110 9.29 -0.26 -23.87
N ASN A 111 8.64 -0.55 -22.74
CA ASN A 111 9.32 -1.17 -21.58
C ASN A 111 9.44 -2.68 -21.80
N ILE A 112 10.68 -3.16 -21.88
CA ILE A 112 11.03 -4.57 -21.79
C ILE A 112 11.33 -4.86 -20.32
N TYR A 113 10.76 -5.93 -19.77
CA TYR A 113 10.86 -6.27 -18.35
C TYR A 113 11.68 -7.54 -18.12
N SER A 114 12.34 -7.62 -16.97
CA SER A 114 12.84 -8.91 -16.47
C SER A 114 11.69 -9.80 -15.99
N ASN A 115 12.02 -11.06 -15.70
CA ASN A 115 11.19 -11.90 -14.84
C ASN A 115 10.95 -11.22 -13.48
N TRP A 116 9.87 -11.62 -12.81
CA TRP A 116 9.63 -11.20 -11.44
C TRP A 116 10.61 -11.87 -10.48
N SER A 117 11.03 -11.14 -9.43
CA SER A 117 11.75 -11.72 -8.30
C SER A 117 10.90 -12.77 -7.58
N LYS A 118 11.56 -13.61 -6.77
CA LYS A 118 10.86 -14.44 -5.78
C LYS A 118 9.96 -13.57 -4.89
N ASN A 119 8.80 -14.11 -4.56
CA ASN A 119 7.83 -13.42 -3.71
C ASN A 119 8.39 -13.24 -2.30
N LYS A 120 8.22 -12.05 -1.74
CA LYS A 120 8.41 -11.78 -0.31
C LYS A 120 7.05 -11.64 0.34
N VAL A 121 6.86 -12.35 1.44
CA VAL A 121 5.63 -12.31 2.22
C VAL A 121 5.92 -11.58 3.51
N ILE A 122 5.13 -10.55 3.81
CA ILE A 122 5.28 -9.79 5.05
C ILE A 122 3.93 -9.30 5.56
N LYS A 123 3.78 -9.25 6.88
CA LYS A 123 2.67 -8.60 7.55
C LYS A 123 3.17 -7.24 8.08
N PRO A 124 2.51 -6.11 7.76
CA PRO A 124 2.90 -4.79 8.30
C PRO A 124 2.67 -4.75 9.82
N ILE A 125 3.30 -3.79 10.50
CA ILE A 125 2.96 -3.48 11.90
C ILE A 125 1.62 -2.74 11.88
N MET A 126 0.67 -3.22 12.67
CA MET A 126 -0.66 -2.60 12.75
C MET A 126 -0.58 -1.36 13.62
N LYS A 127 -1.05 -0.21 13.12
CA LYS A 127 -1.36 0.92 13.99
C LYS A 127 -2.72 0.67 14.66
N HIS A 128 -2.69 0.29 15.93
CA HIS A 128 -3.88 0.12 16.76
C HIS A 128 -4.37 1.49 17.26
N CYS A 129 -5.66 1.58 17.60
CA CYS A 129 -6.22 2.64 18.42
C CYS A 129 -6.09 4.07 17.87
N THR A 130 -6.38 4.23 16.59
CA THR A 130 -6.39 5.53 15.90
C THR A 130 -7.79 6.03 15.55
N ASN A 131 -8.81 5.18 15.66
CA ASN A 131 -10.21 5.51 15.45
C ASN A 131 -11.09 4.58 16.29
N ASN A 132 -12.40 4.77 16.32
CA ASN A 132 -13.28 3.97 17.16
C ASN A 132 -13.36 2.47 16.78
N ASN A 133 -12.86 2.07 15.59
CA ASN A 133 -13.02 0.74 15.02
C ASN A 133 -11.76 -0.14 15.10
N ASN A 134 -10.60 0.41 15.48
CA ASN A 134 -9.33 -0.33 15.53
C ASN A 134 -8.76 -0.51 16.95
N HIS A 135 -9.67 -0.60 17.93
CA HIS A 135 -9.36 -0.97 19.31
C HIS A 135 -9.57 -2.48 19.52
N SER A 136 -9.18 -2.99 20.69
CA SER A 136 -9.41 -4.40 21.06
C SER A 136 -10.88 -4.72 21.27
N ILE A 137 -11.71 -3.70 21.42
CA ILE A 137 -13.14 -3.74 21.72
C ILE A 137 -13.82 -2.53 21.08
N LYS A 138 -15.15 -2.61 20.92
CA LYS A 138 -15.95 -1.54 20.33
C LYS A 138 -16.00 -0.32 21.27
N CYS A 139 -16.03 0.88 20.67
CA CYS A 139 -16.34 2.11 21.40
C CYS A 139 -17.79 2.04 21.93
N GLY A 140 -18.00 2.42 23.19
CA GLY A 140 -19.35 2.45 23.76
C GLY A 140 -20.18 3.64 23.26
N ASN A 141 -21.41 3.78 23.76
CA ASN A 141 -22.35 4.82 23.34
C ASN A 141 -21.89 6.24 23.73
N ILE A 142 -20.90 6.36 24.64
CA ILE A 142 -20.22 7.63 24.93
C ILE A 142 -19.53 8.18 23.67
N GLY A 143 -19.26 7.33 22.67
CA GLY A 143 -18.83 7.75 21.33
C GLY A 143 -17.36 8.17 21.24
N ARG A 144 -16.61 8.12 22.34
CA ARG A 144 -15.20 8.53 22.40
C ARG A 144 -14.36 7.66 23.35
N TRP A 145 -13.05 7.79 23.17
CA TRP A 145 -12.03 7.20 24.02
C TRP A 145 -11.42 8.25 24.95
N PHE A 146 -11.05 7.83 26.16
CA PHE A 146 -10.46 8.62 27.23
C PHE A 146 -9.11 8.04 27.64
N ASN A 147 -8.27 8.86 28.28
CA ASN A 147 -6.94 8.39 28.69
C ASN A 147 -6.99 7.64 30.02
N SER A 148 -8.00 7.91 30.85
CA SER A 148 -8.19 7.28 32.15
C SER A 148 -9.66 6.99 32.46
N ARG A 149 -9.90 6.16 33.48
CA ARG A 149 -11.24 5.95 34.04
C ARG A 149 -11.79 7.23 34.70
N SER A 150 -10.93 8.02 35.35
CA SER A 150 -11.33 9.30 35.97
C SER A 150 -11.78 10.33 34.94
N ASP A 151 -11.22 10.33 33.73
CA ASP A 151 -11.68 11.21 32.65
C ASP A 151 -13.14 10.92 32.27
N ILE A 152 -13.56 9.64 32.32
CA ILE A 152 -14.96 9.25 32.06
C ILE A 152 -15.87 9.78 33.16
N GLU A 153 -15.46 9.64 34.42
CA GLU A 153 -16.23 10.13 35.55
C GLU A 153 -16.41 11.65 35.49
N THR A 154 -15.33 12.39 35.22
CA THR A 154 -15.37 13.85 35.03
C THR A 154 -16.28 14.22 33.86
N TYR A 155 -16.18 13.49 32.73
CA TYR A 155 -17.03 13.75 31.57
C TYR A 155 -18.52 13.51 31.89
N TRP A 156 -18.85 12.41 32.56
CA TRP A 156 -20.20 12.10 33.03
C TRP A 156 -20.76 13.21 33.94
N LYS A 157 -20.01 13.60 34.99
CA LYS A 157 -20.39 14.68 35.92
C LYS A 157 -20.66 15.98 35.18
N ASN A 158 -19.79 16.36 34.24
CA ASN A 158 -19.98 17.57 33.45
C ASN A 158 -21.24 17.53 32.57
N GLN A 159 -21.58 16.37 31.99
CA GLN A 159 -22.82 16.23 31.22
C GLN A 159 -24.06 16.36 32.13
N CYS A 160 -24.06 15.73 33.31
CA CYS A 160 -25.15 15.84 34.27
C CYS A 160 -25.31 17.27 34.80
N ASN A 161 -24.22 17.93 35.16
CA ASN A 161 -24.24 19.31 35.66
C ASN A 161 -24.76 20.27 34.58
N ALA A 162 -24.30 20.15 33.33
CA ALA A 162 -24.75 20.99 32.24
C ALA A 162 -26.26 20.81 31.93
N LEU A 163 -26.81 19.61 32.11
CA LEU A 163 -28.25 19.38 31.98
C LEU A 163 -29.02 19.92 33.18
N ALA A 164 -28.47 19.79 34.40
CA ALA A 164 -29.09 20.32 35.62
C ALA A 164 -29.20 21.85 35.55
N GLU A 165 -28.14 22.55 35.13
CA GLU A 165 -28.17 24.00 34.96
C GLU A 165 -29.24 24.49 33.97
N LYS A 166 -29.48 23.74 32.89
CA LYS A 166 -30.52 24.07 31.91
C LYS A 166 -31.92 23.82 32.49
N TRP A 167 -32.07 22.75 33.25
CA TRP A 167 -33.31 22.41 33.91
C TRP A 167 -33.66 23.44 34.99
N ASP A 168 -32.69 23.86 35.82
CA ASP A 168 -32.86 24.89 36.85
C ASP A 168 -33.28 26.25 36.25
N LYS A 169 -32.81 26.56 35.04
CA LYS A 169 -33.22 27.76 34.29
C LYS A 169 -34.56 27.63 33.56
N GLY A 170 -35.20 26.45 33.62
CA GLY A 170 -36.42 26.15 32.88
C GLY A 170 -36.24 26.05 31.36
N GLU A 171 -35.01 25.89 30.87
CA GLU A 171 -34.71 25.79 29.42
C GLU A 171 -35.09 24.41 28.83
N ILE A 172 -35.13 23.38 29.67
CA ILE A 172 -35.53 22.01 29.28
C ILE A 172 -36.61 21.48 30.22
N SER A 173 -37.48 20.63 29.69
CA SER A 173 -38.52 19.97 30.49
C SER A 173 -37.96 18.86 31.38
N ASP A 174 -38.69 18.50 32.43
CA ASP A 174 -38.39 17.33 33.28
C ASP A 174 -38.19 16.06 32.43
N SER A 175 -39.10 15.82 31.49
CA SER A 175 -39.01 14.65 30.59
C SER A 175 -37.74 14.66 29.74
N GLU A 176 -37.32 15.84 29.29
CA GLU A 176 -36.07 15.98 28.53
C GLU A 176 -34.85 15.79 29.43
N TYR A 177 -34.87 16.35 30.65
CA TYR A 177 -33.81 16.15 31.64
C TYR A 177 -33.63 14.67 31.97
N TYR A 178 -34.69 13.96 32.35
CA TYR A 178 -34.60 12.55 32.75
C TYR A 178 -34.22 11.60 31.61
N SER A 179 -34.62 11.91 30.37
CA SER A 179 -34.24 11.09 29.20
C SER A 179 -32.81 11.34 28.72
N LYS A 180 -32.28 12.56 28.89
CA LYS A 180 -30.93 12.95 28.44
C LYS A 180 -29.87 12.91 29.54
N SER A 181 -30.26 12.94 30.81
CA SER A 181 -29.33 12.90 31.94
C SER A 181 -28.98 11.45 32.27
N PRO A 182 -27.71 11.02 32.06
CA PRO A 182 -27.32 9.66 32.35
C PRO A 182 -27.31 9.40 33.86
N TYR A 183 -28.04 8.39 34.33
CA TYR A 183 -28.09 8.05 35.76
C TYR A 183 -26.87 7.25 36.23
N GLY A 184 -26.07 6.75 35.29
CA GLY A 184 -24.88 5.97 35.57
C GLY A 184 -24.08 5.67 34.31
N TYR A 185 -22.97 4.98 34.49
CA TYR A 185 -22.14 4.53 33.39
C TYR A 185 -21.44 3.21 33.72
N GLU A 186 -21.18 2.42 32.69
CA GLU A 186 -20.20 1.34 32.73
C GLU A 186 -19.00 1.73 31.89
N CYS A 187 -17.81 1.23 32.23
CA CYS A 187 -16.59 1.56 31.51
C CYS A 187 -15.66 0.37 31.37
N TRP A 188 -14.87 0.38 30.31
CA TRP A 188 -13.90 -0.66 29.99
C TRP A 188 -12.71 -0.08 29.22
N SER A 189 -11.58 -0.79 29.25
CA SER A 189 -10.32 -0.33 28.64
C SER A 189 -9.91 -1.18 27.44
N CYS A 190 -9.36 -0.54 26.42
CA CYS A 190 -8.74 -1.23 25.28
C CYS A 190 -7.41 -1.87 25.69
N SER A 191 -7.27 -3.19 25.52
CA SER A 191 -6.04 -3.93 25.85
C SER A 191 -4.85 -3.55 24.95
N TYR A 192 -5.08 -2.95 23.79
CA TYR A 192 -4.01 -2.51 22.90
C TYR A 192 -3.36 -1.18 23.31
N CYS A 193 -4.09 -0.28 23.98
CA CYS A 193 -3.60 1.08 24.25
C CYS A 193 -3.91 1.63 25.65
N GLY A 194 -4.62 0.87 26.49
CA GLY A 194 -5.03 1.29 27.83
C GLY A 194 -6.11 2.38 27.87
N LYS A 195 -6.50 2.97 26.73
CA LYS A 195 -7.56 3.97 26.67
C LYS A 195 -8.90 3.39 27.09
N TRP A 196 -9.71 4.22 27.74
CA TRP A 196 -11.00 3.86 28.30
C TRP A 196 -12.16 4.34 27.43
N THR A 197 -13.26 3.63 27.44
CA THR A 197 -14.55 4.05 26.88
C THR A 197 -15.65 3.41 27.73
N GLY A 198 -16.92 3.62 27.39
CA GLY A 198 -18.02 3.12 28.19
C GLY A 198 -19.39 3.41 27.58
N ASN A 199 -20.41 2.95 28.29
CA ASN A 199 -21.79 3.30 28.01
C ASN A 199 -22.35 4.18 29.13
N PHE A 200 -23.00 5.26 28.74
CA PHE A 200 -23.96 5.96 29.58
C PHE A 200 -25.28 5.20 29.62
N MET A 201 -25.87 5.16 30.81
CA MET A 201 -27.15 4.53 31.09
C MET A 201 -28.21 5.62 31.25
N TYR A 202 -29.32 5.49 30.52
CA TYR A 202 -30.44 6.43 30.49
C TYR A 202 -31.73 5.73 30.90
N ARG A 203 -32.70 6.49 31.40
CA ARG A 203 -34.01 5.99 31.81
C ARG A 203 -35.01 6.03 30.64
#